data_AF-A0AAD9L5D1-F1
#
_entry.id   AF-A0AAD9L5D1-F1
#
_cell.length_a   1.000
_cell.length_b   1.000
_cell.length_c   1.000
_cell.angle_alpha   90.00
_cell.angle_beta   90.00
_cell.angle_gamma   90.00
#
_symmetry.space_group_name_H-M   'P 1'
#
loop_
_entity.id
_entity.type
_entity.pdbx_description
1 polymer ?
#
loop_
_entity_poly.entity_id
_entity_poly.type
_entity_poly.pdbx_seq_one_letter_code
_entity_poly.pdbx_strand_id
1 'polypeptide(L)'
;MPYRMILSPNINMTFEDSEDTKTYKIDNKMDIGLMLRDCLTAAKKEDRVTCGLDNACELLETKADSVMLCILPVNDTNDVTLQIHSTLIEAFCWENDINLVKVDSAEKLAKLLGTSPVTSVNDNDRPTGRSVAATTADFECVLVEQPVGVPTESDEEVVEFCKMTCDMSPPPVVDLAV
;
A
#
# COMPACT_ATOMS: atom_id res chain seq x y z
N MET A 1 37.03 6.76 12.94
CA MET A 1 36.26 6.38 14.14
C MET A 1 35.02 5.61 13.68
N PRO A 2 35.05 4.26 13.63
CA PRO A 2 33.90 3.46 13.26
C PRO A 2 33.04 3.21 14.51
N TYR A 3 31.77 3.61 14.46
CA TYR A 3 30.81 3.27 15.51
C TYR A 3 30.50 1.77 15.44
N ARG A 4 30.93 1.03 16.47
CA ARG A 4 30.49 -0.34 16.75
C ARG A 4 29.07 -0.25 17.30
N MET A 5 28.08 -0.76 16.57
CA MET A 5 26.80 -1.11 17.16
C MET A 5 27.02 -2.30 18.10
N ILE A 6 26.83 -2.08 19.39
CA ILE A 6 26.74 -3.14 20.38
C ILE A 6 25.32 -3.70 20.24
N LEU A 7 25.20 -4.85 19.59
CA LEU A 7 23.99 -5.65 19.65
C LEU A 7 23.89 -6.18 21.09
N SER A 8 23.00 -5.62 21.90
CA SER A 8 22.63 -6.19 23.18
C SER A 8 21.72 -7.39 22.94
N PRO A 9 22.09 -8.62 23.31
CA PRO A 9 21.14 -9.71 23.36
C PRO A 9 20.36 -9.60 24.67
N ASN A 10 19.04 -9.75 24.62
CA ASN A 10 18.07 -9.68 25.72
C ASN A 10 17.51 -8.30 26.04
N ILE A 11 16.51 -7.89 25.26
CA ILE A 11 15.38 -7.13 25.81
C ILE A 11 14.32 -8.18 26.13
N ASN A 12 14.30 -8.59 27.40
CA ASN A 12 13.20 -9.35 27.97
C ASN A 12 12.16 -8.32 28.43
N MET A 13 11.03 -8.26 27.75
CA MET A 13 9.95 -7.33 28.06
C MET A 13 8.79 -8.12 28.66
N THR A 14 8.79 -8.22 29.98
CA THR A 14 7.65 -8.75 30.75
C THR A 14 6.62 -7.64 30.96
N PHE A 15 5.43 -7.81 30.38
CA PHE A 15 4.22 -7.08 30.74
C PHE A 15 3.15 -8.10 31.15
N GLU A 16 2.81 -8.12 32.45
CA GLU A 16 1.53 -8.60 33.01
C GLU A 16 0.61 -7.36 33.10
N ASP A 17 -0.69 -7.35 32.89
CA ASP A 17 -1.73 -8.32 32.49
C ASP A 17 -2.94 -7.44 32.11
N SER A 18 -3.64 -7.71 30.99
CA SER A 18 -5.09 -7.53 30.79
C SER A 18 -5.44 -7.61 29.30
N GLU A 19 -5.99 -8.77 28.94
CA GLU A 19 -6.90 -9.08 27.83
C GLU A 19 -6.38 -8.96 26.37
N ASP A 20 -6.40 -10.13 25.72
CA ASP A 20 -6.17 -10.42 24.31
C ASP A 20 -4.73 -10.28 23.76
N THR A 21 -3.84 -11.14 24.24
CA THR A 21 -2.58 -11.45 23.55
C THR A 21 -2.87 -12.19 22.23
N LYS A 22 -3.26 -11.47 21.16
CA LYS A 22 -3.11 -11.98 19.79
C LYS A 22 -1.60 -12.13 19.56
N THR A 23 -1.12 -13.37 19.67
CA THR A 23 0.27 -13.72 19.34
C THR A 23 0.41 -13.71 17.83
N TYR A 24 0.60 -12.54 17.21
CA TYR A 24 0.85 -12.46 15.77
C TYR A 24 2.28 -12.92 15.51
N LYS A 25 2.38 -14.21 15.22
CA LYS A 25 3.50 -14.76 14.49
C LYS A 25 3.58 -14.03 13.16
N ILE A 26 4.70 -13.37 12.89
CA ILE A 26 5.05 -12.85 11.55
C ILE A 26 5.40 -14.04 10.60
N ASP A 27 4.80 -15.22 10.83
CA ASP A 27 5.03 -16.46 10.08
C ASP A 27 4.10 -16.60 8.87
N ASN A 28 3.05 -15.79 8.75
CA ASN A 28 2.08 -15.93 7.67
C ASN A 28 2.11 -14.74 6.69
N LYS A 29 3.19 -14.67 5.89
CA LYS A 29 3.25 -13.84 4.67
C LYS A 29 2.02 -14.02 3.74
N MET A 30 1.37 -15.18 3.80
CA MET A 30 0.13 -15.47 3.06
C MET A 30 -1.13 -14.82 3.65
N ASP A 31 -1.20 -14.52 4.95
CA ASP A 31 -2.38 -13.90 5.56
C ASP A 31 -2.45 -12.40 5.25
N ILE A 32 -1.32 -11.70 5.32
CA ILE A 32 -1.31 -10.25 5.08
C ILE A 32 -1.70 -9.89 3.63
N GLY A 33 -1.31 -10.72 2.65
CA GLY A 33 -1.72 -10.54 1.26
C GLY A 33 -3.23 -10.72 1.05
N LEU A 34 -3.86 -11.62 1.83
CA LEU A 34 -5.32 -11.81 1.82
C LEU A 34 -6.03 -10.67 2.55
N MET A 35 -5.52 -10.23 3.69
CA MET A 35 -6.09 -9.09 4.43
C MET A 35 -5.99 -7.80 3.63
N LEU A 36 -4.85 -7.55 2.97
CA LEU A 36 -4.71 -6.39 2.08
C LEU A 36 -5.69 -6.44 0.91
N ARG A 37 -5.92 -7.63 0.34
CA ARG A 37 -6.93 -7.83 -0.70
C ARG A 37 -8.33 -7.52 -0.19
N ASP A 38 -8.69 -8.03 0.99
CA ASP A 38 -10.02 -7.87 1.57
C ASP A 38 -10.26 -6.40 1.96
N CYS A 39 -9.26 -5.75 2.55
CA CYS A 39 -9.21 -4.31 2.79
C CYS A 39 -9.45 -3.51 1.50
N LEU A 40 -8.69 -3.78 0.43
CA LEU A 40 -8.85 -3.13 -0.86
C LEU A 40 -10.23 -3.36 -1.48
N THR A 41 -10.78 -4.56 -1.34
CA THR A 41 -12.10 -4.92 -1.88
C THR A 41 -13.21 -4.17 -1.15
N ALA A 42 -13.12 -4.08 0.18
CA ALA A 42 -14.04 -3.29 1.00
C ALA A 42 -13.91 -1.80 0.68
N ALA A 43 -12.68 -1.28 0.62
CA ALA A 43 -12.39 0.11 0.28
C ALA A 43 -12.96 0.50 -1.09
N LYS A 44 -12.79 -0.36 -2.08
CA LYS A 44 -13.35 -0.13 -3.41
C LYS A 44 -14.87 -0.10 -3.39
N LYS A 45 -15.52 -0.98 -2.63
CA LYS A 45 -17.00 -1.01 -2.51
C LYS A 45 -17.55 0.27 -1.86
N GLU A 46 -16.76 0.87 -0.98
CA GLU A 46 -17.06 2.11 -0.29
C GLU A 46 -16.61 3.38 -1.05
N ASP A 47 -16.05 3.21 -2.26
CA ASP A 47 -15.52 4.31 -3.10
C ASP A 47 -14.46 5.16 -2.40
N ARG A 48 -13.67 4.54 -1.50
CA ARG A 48 -12.61 5.19 -0.71
C ARG A 48 -11.19 4.86 -1.21
N VAL A 49 -11.05 4.58 -2.51
CA VAL A 49 -9.78 4.23 -3.16
C VAL A 49 -9.45 5.24 -4.23
N THR A 50 -8.27 5.86 -4.13
CA THR A 50 -7.71 6.74 -5.15
C THR A 50 -6.56 6.02 -5.86
N CYS A 51 -6.64 5.94 -7.19
CA CYS A 51 -5.66 5.27 -8.03
C CYS A 51 -4.89 6.30 -8.86
N GLY A 52 -3.59 6.07 -9.01
CA GLY A 52 -2.71 6.83 -9.90
C GLY A 52 -1.91 7.88 -9.16
N LEU A 53 -0.71 8.16 -9.67
CA LEU A 53 0.24 9.06 -9.04
C LEU A 53 -0.27 10.52 -8.99
N ASP A 54 -0.85 11.01 -10.08
CA ASP A 54 -1.37 12.39 -10.16
C ASP A 54 -2.48 12.63 -9.13
N ASN A 55 -3.46 11.71 -9.08
CA ASN A 55 -4.56 11.80 -8.13
C ASN A 55 -4.08 11.60 -6.69
N ALA A 56 -3.08 10.74 -6.49
CA ALA A 56 -2.48 10.53 -5.18
C ALA A 56 -1.80 11.81 -4.67
N CYS A 57 -1.03 12.50 -5.52
CA CYS A 57 -0.42 13.78 -5.17
C CYS A 57 -1.48 14.83 -4.80
N GLU A 58 -2.53 14.99 -5.60
CA GLU A 58 -3.61 15.94 -5.30
C GLU A 58 -4.30 15.64 -3.96
N LEU A 59 -4.56 14.36 -3.68
CA LEU A 59 -5.17 13.93 -2.42
C LEU A 59 -4.24 14.17 -1.23
N LEU A 60 -2.96 13.82 -1.34
CA LEU A 60 -1.96 14.03 -0.29
C LEU A 60 -1.73 15.52 -0.01
N GLU A 61 -1.76 16.38 -1.03
CA GLU A 61 -1.62 17.82 -0.87
C GLU A 61 -2.84 18.46 -0.18
N THR A 62 -4.05 17.94 -0.42
CA THR A 62 -5.29 18.55 0.06
C THR A 62 -5.82 17.91 1.35
N LYS A 63 -5.66 16.60 1.51
CA LYS A 63 -6.27 15.79 2.58
C LYS A 63 -5.39 14.59 3.00
N ALA A 64 -4.12 14.81 3.31
CA ALA A 64 -3.24 13.77 3.86
C ALA A 64 -3.87 13.05 5.09
N ASP A 65 -4.55 13.80 5.96
CA ASP A 65 -5.16 13.25 7.20
C ASP A 65 -6.29 12.25 6.94
N SER A 66 -6.94 12.30 5.77
CA SER A 66 -7.99 11.34 5.41
C SER A 66 -7.44 10.04 4.83
N VAL A 67 -6.14 9.96 4.55
CA VAL A 67 -5.51 8.77 3.98
C VAL A 67 -5.12 7.81 5.10
N MET A 68 -5.62 6.58 5.03
CA MET A 68 -5.30 5.52 5.98
C MET A 68 -4.07 4.72 5.56
N LEU A 69 -3.94 4.44 4.27
CA LEU A 69 -2.94 3.52 3.74
C LEU A 69 -2.52 3.94 2.32
N CYS A 70 -1.22 3.93 2.08
CA CYS A 70 -0.57 4.09 0.78
C CYS A 70 0.01 2.75 0.33
N ILE A 71 -0.24 2.38 -0.92
CA ILE A 71 0.21 1.12 -1.51
C ILE A 71 1.07 1.43 -2.72
N LEU A 72 2.33 1.00 -2.66
CA LEU A 72 3.30 1.18 -3.74
C LEU A 72 3.74 -0.19 -4.28
N PRO A 73 3.50 -0.51 -5.56
CA PRO A 73 4.09 -1.69 -6.17
C PRO A 73 5.61 -1.55 -6.29
N VAL A 74 6.32 -2.64 -6.07
CA VAL A 74 7.73 -2.74 -6.40
C VAL A 74 7.85 -2.66 -7.92
N ASN A 75 8.56 -1.64 -8.36
CA ASN A 75 8.66 -1.30 -9.75
C ASN A 75 10.09 -1.62 -10.24
N ASP A 76 10.25 -2.75 -10.93
CA ASP A 76 11.53 -3.15 -11.55
C ASP A 76 11.78 -2.45 -12.90
N THR A 77 10.96 -1.45 -13.25
CA THR A 77 11.12 -0.74 -14.52
C THR A 77 12.33 0.18 -14.49
N ASN A 78 12.98 0.34 -15.65
CA ASN A 78 14.08 1.31 -15.84
C ASN A 78 13.59 2.76 -15.95
N ASP A 79 12.33 3.04 -15.58
CA ASP A 79 11.79 4.40 -15.62
C ASP A 79 12.21 5.16 -14.35
N VAL A 80 13.23 5.98 -14.50
CA VAL A 80 13.79 6.82 -13.43
C VAL A 80 12.75 7.82 -12.92
N THR A 81 11.85 8.30 -13.78
CA THR A 81 10.82 9.28 -13.40
C THR A 81 9.88 8.65 -12.38
N LEU A 82 9.43 7.43 -12.67
CA LEU A 82 8.54 6.69 -11.81
C LEU A 82 9.23 6.32 -10.48
N GLN A 83 10.49 5.89 -10.53
CA GLN A 83 11.27 5.63 -9.31
C GLN A 83 11.39 6.87 -8.42
N ILE A 84 11.63 8.04 -9.02
CA ILE A 84 11.67 9.32 -8.28
C ILE A 84 10.32 9.57 -7.63
N HIS A 85 9.22 9.44 -8.37
CA HIS A 85 7.88 9.67 -7.83
C HIS A 85 7.52 8.72 -6.69
N SER A 86 7.78 7.42 -6.82
CA SER A 86 7.58 6.46 -5.74
C SER A 86 8.41 6.82 -4.51
N THR A 87 9.65 7.26 -4.70
CA THR A 87 10.52 7.70 -3.59
C THR A 87 9.98 8.95 -2.89
N LEU A 88 9.45 9.91 -3.66
CA LEU A 88 8.85 11.13 -3.11
C LEU A 88 7.59 10.82 -2.31
N ILE A 89 6.71 9.97 -2.84
CA ILE A 89 5.50 9.54 -2.12
C ILE A 89 5.87 8.76 -0.86
N GLU A 90 6.84 7.84 -0.94
CA GLU A 90 7.30 7.08 0.23
C GLU A 90 7.82 8.01 1.34
N ALA A 91 8.64 9.00 0.97
CA ALA A 91 9.12 10.01 1.91
C ALA A 91 7.96 10.83 2.50
N PHE A 92 7.02 11.29 1.67
CA PHE A 92 5.86 12.05 2.13
C PHE A 92 5.00 11.23 3.11
N CYS A 93 4.71 9.97 2.79
CA CYS A 93 3.94 9.10 3.66
C CYS A 93 4.64 8.87 5.00
N TRP A 94 5.97 8.70 4.99
CA TRP A 94 6.75 8.62 6.22
C TRP A 94 6.64 9.90 7.05
N GLU A 95 6.85 11.07 6.44
CA GLU A 95 6.85 12.36 7.15
C GLU A 95 5.48 12.73 7.74
N ASN A 96 4.39 12.21 7.17
CA ASN A 96 3.02 12.50 7.58
C ASN A 96 2.36 11.33 8.34
N ASP A 97 3.13 10.34 8.81
CA ASP A 97 2.61 9.17 9.54
C ASP A 97 1.51 8.38 8.77
N ILE A 98 1.57 8.39 7.44
CA ILE A 98 0.67 7.62 6.58
C ILE A 98 1.23 6.21 6.45
N ASN A 99 0.41 5.20 6.77
CA ASN A 99 0.82 3.80 6.66
C ASN A 99 1.17 3.48 5.20
N LEU A 100 2.31 2.83 4.97
CA LEU A 100 2.77 2.49 3.63
C LEU A 100 3.08 0.99 3.54
N VAL A 101 2.59 0.35 2.48
CA VAL A 101 2.88 -1.05 2.16
C VAL A 101 3.43 -1.17 0.75
N LYS A 102 4.50 -1.97 0.60
CA LYS A 102 5.02 -2.33 -0.72
C LYS A 102 4.41 -3.64 -1.19
N VAL A 103 3.95 -3.69 -2.44
CA VAL A 103 3.34 -4.88 -3.03
C VAL A 103 4.14 -5.41 -4.22
N ASP A 104 3.95 -6.67 -4.57
CA ASP A 104 4.76 -7.33 -5.60
C ASP A 104 4.45 -6.89 -7.03
N SER A 105 3.23 -6.43 -7.35
CA SER A 105 2.87 -6.07 -8.73
C SER A 105 1.70 -5.09 -8.84
N ALA A 106 1.88 -4.05 -9.66
CA ALA A 106 0.83 -3.12 -10.06
C ALA A 106 -0.29 -3.81 -10.87
N GLU A 107 0.04 -4.84 -11.67
CA GLU A 107 -0.94 -5.57 -12.47
C GLU A 107 -1.90 -6.39 -11.59
N LYS A 108 -1.40 -6.95 -10.49
CA LYS A 108 -2.22 -7.63 -9.49
C LYS A 108 -3.18 -6.66 -8.82
N LEU A 109 -2.69 -5.47 -8.48
CA LEU A 109 -3.48 -4.39 -7.91
C LEU A 109 -4.59 -3.93 -8.86
N ALA A 110 -4.28 -3.78 -10.15
CA ALA A 110 -5.25 -3.46 -11.21
C ALA A 110 -6.37 -4.50 -11.31
N LYS A 111 -6.02 -5.79 -11.27
CA LYS A 111 -6.98 -6.91 -11.31
C LYS A 111 -7.92 -6.89 -10.11
N LEU A 112 -7.39 -6.68 -8.90
CA LEU A 112 -8.20 -6.57 -7.68
C LEU A 112 -9.12 -5.36 -7.71
N LEU A 113 -8.62 -4.23 -8.19
CA LEU A 113 -9.39 -3.01 -8.35
C LEU A 113 -10.29 -3.03 -9.60
N GLY A 114 -10.42 -4.19 -10.26
CA GLY A 114 -11.41 -4.46 -11.31
C GLY A 114 -11.15 -3.73 -12.62
N THR A 115 -9.91 -3.32 -12.85
CA THR A 115 -9.46 -2.90 -14.17
C THR A 115 -8.94 -4.13 -14.89
N SER A 116 -9.74 -4.67 -15.80
CA SER A 116 -9.24 -5.69 -16.73
C SER A 116 -8.04 -5.10 -17.46
N PRO A 117 -6.89 -5.78 -17.55
CA PRO A 117 -5.84 -5.36 -18.47
C PRO A 117 -6.48 -5.25 -19.84
N VAL A 118 -6.51 -4.05 -20.40
CA VAL A 118 -6.84 -3.88 -21.82
C VAL A 118 -5.72 -4.57 -22.55
N THR A 119 -6.00 -5.79 -23.01
CA THR A 119 -5.19 -6.46 -24.03
C THR A 119 -5.15 -5.46 -25.17
N SER A 120 -3.98 -4.93 -25.50
CA SER A 120 -3.79 -3.88 -26.50
C SER A 120 -4.67 -4.13 -27.72
N VAL A 121 -5.76 -3.38 -27.84
CA VAL A 121 -6.56 -3.36 -29.06
C VAL A 121 -5.95 -2.29 -29.95
N ASN A 122 -5.28 -2.81 -30.97
CA ASN A 122 -4.76 -2.23 -32.19
C ASN A 122 -5.14 -0.77 -32.49
N ASP A 123 -4.14 -0.06 -33.01
CA ASP A 123 -4.26 1.21 -33.71
C ASP A 123 -5.49 1.27 -34.64
N ASN A 124 -6.13 2.44 -34.66
CA ASN A 124 -7.27 2.88 -35.47
C ASN A 124 -8.67 2.78 -34.83
N ASP A 125 -9.01 3.71 -33.94
CA ASP A 125 -10.10 4.67 -34.19
C ASP A 125 -10.06 5.76 -33.10
N ARG A 126 -10.31 7.02 -33.44
CA ARG A 126 -10.30 8.15 -32.50
C ARG A 126 -11.74 8.41 -32.06
N PRO A 127 -12.10 8.24 -30.77
CA PRO A 127 -13.30 8.85 -30.24
C PRO A 127 -12.95 10.05 -29.35
N THR A 128 -13.62 11.16 -29.67
CA THR A 128 -13.82 12.31 -28.80
C THR A 128 -14.62 11.90 -27.56
N GLY A 129 -14.02 11.97 -26.37
CA GLY A 129 -14.69 11.71 -25.09
C GLY A 129 -13.84 10.82 -24.16
N ARG A 130 -13.27 11.43 -23.12
CA ARG A 130 -12.36 10.81 -22.15
C ARG A 130 -13.09 9.81 -21.25
N SER A 131 -13.36 8.60 -21.74
CA SER A 131 -13.37 7.40 -20.91
C SER A 131 -12.04 6.70 -21.15
N VAL A 132 -11.03 7.12 -20.40
CA VAL A 132 -9.74 6.41 -20.37
C VAL A 132 -10.01 5.13 -19.59
N ALA A 133 -10.00 3.99 -20.28
CA ALA A 133 -9.90 2.71 -19.58
C ALA A 133 -8.63 2.76 -18.74
N ALA A 134 -8.73 2.47 -17.44
CA ALA A 134 -7.59 2.56 -16.54
C ALA A 134 -6.43 1.70 -17.08
N THR A 135 -5.26 2.32 -17.19
CA THR A 135 -4.02 1.69 -17.65
C THR A 135 -3.25 1.21 -16.42
N THR A 136 -2.31 0.27 -16.57
CA THR A 136 -1.48 -0.22 -15.45
C THR A 136 -0.75 0.93 -14.71
N ALA A 137 -0.50 2.06 -15.39
CA ALA A 137 0.07 3.27 -14.78
C ALA A 137 -0.81 3.87 -13.67
N ASP A 138 -2.13 3.69 -13.75
CA ASP A 138 -3.07 4.15 -12.72
C ASP A 138 -2.93 3.33 -11.41
N PHE A 139 -2.13 2.26 -11.39
CA PHE A 139 -1.92 1.40 -10.22
C PHE A 139 -0.49 1.45 -9.68
N GLU A 140 0.30 2.44 -10.11
CA GLU A 140 1.65 2.70 -9.61
C GLU A 140 1.66 3.35 -8.22
N CYS A 141 0.54 3.92 -7.80
CA CYS A 141 0.28 4.35 -6.44
C CYS A 141 -1.22 4.21 -6.18
N VAL A 142 -1.58 3.60 -5.06
CA VAL A 142 -2.98 3.53 -4.63
C VAL A 142 -3.08 4.03 -3.20
N LEU A 143 -3.98 4.97 -2.98
CA LEU A 143 -4.31 5.49 -1.67
C LEU A 143 -5.67 4.95 -1.25
N VAL A 144 -5.75 4.58 0.02
CA VAL A 144 -6.98 4.13 0.66
C VAL A 144 -7.31 5.12 1.76
N GLU A 145 -8.46 5.77 1.64
CA GLU A 145 -8.94 6.70 2.65
C GLU A 145 -9.50 5.96 3.88
N GLN A 146 -9.55 6.68 5.00
CA GLN A 146 -10.13 6.19 6.24
C GLN A 146 -11.58 5.76 6.02
N PRO A 147 -11.99 4.62 6.60
CA PRO A 147 -13.39 4.19 6.53
C PRO A 147 -14.29 5.23 7.22
N VAL A 148 -15.47 5.48 6.64
CA VAL A 148 -16.45 6.44 7.18
C VAL A 148 -17.07 5.96 8.50
N GLY A 149 -16.89 4.68 8.84
CA GLY A 149 -17.40 4.04 10.05
C GLY A 149 -16.31 3.31 10.85
N VAL A 150 -16.67 2.16 11.43
CA VAL A 150 -15.71 1.31 12.16
C VAL A 150 -14.79 0.64 11.14
N PRO A 151 -13.45 0.70 11.33
CA PRO A 151 -12.52 -0.02 10.47
C PRO A 151 -12.81 -1.52 10.49
N THR A 152 -12.61 -2.17 9.36
CA THR A 152 -12.76 -3.63 9.27
C THR A 152 -11.56 -4.31 9.96
N GLU A 153 -11.72 -5.58 10.34
CA GLU A 153 -10.60 -6.38 10.89
C GLU A 153 -9.40 -6.38 9.93
N SER A 154 -9.66 -6.41 8.61
CA SER A 154 -8.62 -6.30 7.59
C SER A 154 -7.92 -4.94 7.57
N ASP A 155 -8.65 -3.83 7.80
CA ASP A 155 -8.03 -2.50 7.87
C ASP A 155 -7.10 -2.41 9.10
N GLU A 156 -7.56 -2.89 10.25
CA GLU A 156 -6.78 -2.89 11.50
C GLU A 156 -5.50 -3.74 11.39
N GLU A 157 -5.60 -4.96 10.86
CA GLU A 157 -4.44 -5.84 10.69
C GLU A 157 -3.42 -5.28 9.69
N VAL A 158 -3.88 -4.68 8.59
CA VAL A 158 -2.96 -4.08 7.60
C VAL A 158 -2.24 -2.87 8.20
N VAL A 159 -2.94 -2.03 8.98
CA VAL A 159 -2.34 -0.90 9.68
C VAL A 159 -1.34 -1.38 10.73
N GLU A 160 -1.67 -2.42 11.51
CA GLU A 160 -0.77 -3.01 12.49
C GLU A 160 0.49 -3.59 11.81
N PHE A 161 0.33 -4.25 10.66
CA PHE A 161 1.45 -4.73 9.86
C PHE A 161 2.36 -3.58 9.40
N CYS A 162 1.80 -2.47 8.93
CA CYS A 162 2.59 -1.30 8.52
C CYS A 162 3.38 -0.72 9.69
N LYS A 163 2.77 -0.62 10.88
CA LYS A 163 3.44 -0.17 12.10
C LYS A 163 4.55 -1.11 12.54
N MET A 164 4.38 -2.41 12.38
CA MET A 164 5.40 -3.40 12.73
C MET A 164 6.59 -3.38 11.76
N THR A 165 6.37 -2.90 10.54
CA THR A 165 7.35 -2.97 9.44
C THR A 165 7.95 -1.62 9.06
N CYS A 166 7.50 -0.52 9.68
CA CYS A 166 7.97 0.84 9.38
C CYS A 166 9.48 1.03 9.63
N ASP A 167 10.05 0.36 10.63
CA ASP A 167 11.48 0.43 10.96
C ASP A 167 12.36 -0.56 10.17
N MET A 168 11.76 -1.41 9.31
CA MET A 168 12.48 -2.44 8.57
C MET A 168 13.15 -1.88 7.30
N SER A 169 14.44 -2.15 7.12
CA SER A 169 15.19 -1.73 5.93
C SER A 169 15.93 -2.92 5.27
N PRO A 170 15.57 -3.31 4.03
CA PRO A 170 14.48 -2.76 3.22
C PRO A 170 13.08 -3.16 3.74
N PRO A 171 12.03 -2.35 3.46
CA PRO A 171 10.66 -2.68 3.84
C PRO A 171 10.19 -3.98 3.15
N PRO A 172 9.36 -4.79 3.83
CA PRO A 172 8.90 -6.05 3.27
C PRO A 172 7.94 -5.82 2.09
N VAL A 173 8.05 -6.69 1.10
CA VAL A 173 7.15 -6.71 -0.06
C VAL A 173 6.07 -7.75 0.18
N VAL A 174 4.81 -7.31 0.15
CA VAL A 174 3.61 -8.13 0.32
C VAL A 174 3.21 -8.72 -1.04
N ASP A 175 3.07 -10.04 -1.09
CA ASP A 175 2.54 -10.73 -2.26
C ASP A 175 1.02 -10.61 -2.28
N LEU A 176 0.47 -9.89 -3.26
CA LEU A 176 -0.99 -9.78 -3.42
C LEU A 176 -1.58 -11.14 -3.83
N ALA A 177 -2.59 -11.58 -3.08
CA ALA A 177 -3.42 -12.73 -3.42
C ALA A 177 -4.53 -12.27 -4.37
N VAL A 178 -4.46 -12.69 -5.64
CA VAL A 178 -5.42 -12.32 -6.71
C VAL A 178 -6.15 -13.55 -7.21
#